data_AF-A0A183V0N3-F1
#
_entry.id   AF-A0A183V0N3-F1
#
_cell.length_a   1.000
_cell.length_b   1.000
_cell.length_c   1.000
_cell.angle_alpha   90.00
_cell.angle_beta   90.00
_cell.angle_gamma   90.00
#
_symmetry.space_group_name_H-M   'P 1'
#
loop_
_entity.id
_entity.type
_entity.pdbx_description
1 polymer ?
#
loop_
_entity_poly.entity_id
_entity_poly.type
_entity_poly.pdbx_seq_one_letter_code
_entity_poly.pdbx_strand_id
1 'polypeptide(L)'
;MSLLPTKKIPVVLDLTHYDVTAVSALCDYMLSEGRISPRITTSILEDIIELSHILQMNTILRKSEQFLLQSAEQSPPFLVHALKMLSDDRELLESDIGRRIIDIAVRDYRLIFKTQSFNDIPADIVIRIFDRCDLPVESEFELAQSAIAWVAARPERVRNAYRVFSCIRITNLTAEQHNDMINLINLMPYFTAAVSQLQC
;
A
#
# COMPACT_ATOMS: atom_id res chain seq x y z
N MET A 1 -18.16 -16.50 39.72
CA MET A 1 -17.51 -15.66 38.69
C MET A 1 -18.58 -14.79 38.06
N SER A 2 -18.63 -13.53 38.46
CA SER A 2 -19.61 -12.55 37.99
C SER A 2 -19.30 -12.11 36.56
N LEU A 3 -20.32 -12.16 35.70
CA LEU A 3 -20.33 -11.47 34.41
C LEU A 3 -20.15 -9.96 34.68
N LEU A 4 -19.16 -9.35 34.04
CA LEU A 4 -18.85 -7.93 34.13
C LEU A 4 -20.06 -7.07 33.72
N PRO A 5 -20.16 -5.80 34.19
CA PRO A 5 -21.32 -4.96 33.97
C PRO A 5 -21.52 -4.68 32.47
N THR A 6 -22.76 -4.82 32.02
CA THR A 6 -23.24 -4.45 30.68
C THR A 6 -22.78 -3.04 30.29
N LYS A 7 -21.77 -2.94 29.43
CA LYS A 7 -21.45 -1.68 28.73
C LYS A 7 -22.72 -1.21 28.01
N LYS A 8 -23.25 -0.06 28.39
CA LYS A 8 -24.37 0.58 27.67
C LYS A 8 -23.93 0.80 26.21
N ILE A 9 -24.73 0.30 25.27
CA ILE A 9 -24.52 0.58 23.84
C ILE A 9 -24.68 2.10 23.66
N PRO A 10 -23.71 2.80 23.04
CA PRO A 10 -23.82 4.23 22.79
C PRO A 10 -25.02 4.51 21.88
N VAL A 11 -25.75 5.60 22.18
CA VAL A 11 -26.96 6.00 21.44
C VAL A 11 -26.62 6.57 20.05
N VAL A 12 -25.37 7.02 19.88
CA VAL A 12 -24.87 7.62 18.65
C VAL A 12 -23.57 6.92 18.27
N LEU A 13 -23.45 6.55 17.00
CA LEU A 13 -22.20 6.12 16.38
C LEU A 13 -21.56 7.34 15.71
N ASP A 14 -20.33 7.67 16.09
CA ASP A 14 -19.58 8.76 15.48
C ASP A 14 -18.89 8.27 14.20
N LEU A 15 -19.31 8.84 13.07
CA LEU A 15 -18.77 8.56 11.73
C LEU A 15 -18.18 9.82 11.07
N THR A 16 -17.86 10.85 11.86
CA THR A 16 -17.41 12.16 11.35
C THR A 16 -16.08 12.12 10.59
N HIS A 17 -15.32 11.03 10.73
CA HIS A 17 -14.07 10.81 10.02
C HIS A 17 -14.24 10.26 8.59
N TYR A 18 -15.45 9.82 8.22
CA TYR A 18 -15.74 9.24 6.91
C TYR A 18 -16.44 10.25 5.99
N ASP A 19 -16.28 10.06 4.67
CA ASP A 19 -17.00 10.82 3.67
C ASP A 19 -18.52 10.65 3.83
N VAL A 20 -19.22 11.78 3.89
CA VAL A 20 -20.67 11.81 4.11
C VAL A 20 -21.44 11.06 3.01
N THR A 21 -20.90 11.03 1.79
CA THR A 21 -21.47 10.31 0.65
C THR A 21 -21.31 8.82 0.82
N ALA A 22 -20.15 8.36 1.34
CA ALA A 22 -19.92 6.96 1.66
C ALA A 22 -20.93 6.47 2.72
N VAL A 23 -21.05 7.22 3.82
CA VAL A 23 -21.98 6.92 4.92
C VAL A 23 -23.42 6.92 4.42
N SER A 24 -23.83 7.94 3.67
CA SER A 24 -25.19 8.02 3.10
C SER A 24 -25.50 6.83 2.19
N ALA A 25 -24.55 6.44 1.33
CA ALA A 25 -24.75 5.32 0.41
C ALA A 25 -24.95 3.98 1.14
N LEU A 26 -24.24 3.76 2.26
CA LEU A 26 -24.43 2.57 3.09
C LEU A 26 -25.75 2.61 3.87
N CYS A 27 -26.13 3.77 4.42
CA CYS A 27 -27.43 3.96 5.06
C CYS A 27 -28.58 3.67 4.09
N ASP A 28 -28.52 4.19 2.86
CA ASP A 28 -29.53 3.94 1.82
C ASP A 28 -29.60 2.45 1.44
N TYR A 29 -28.46 1.77 1.36
CA TYR A 29 -28.42 0.32 1.15
C TYR A 29 -29.09 -0.44 2.30
N MET A 30 -28.84 -0.06 3.56
CA MET A 30 -29.46 -0.69 4.73
C MET A 30 -30.97 -0.44 4.80
N LEU A 31 -31.40 0.82 4.61
CA LEU A 31 -32.82 1.21 4.65
C LEU A 31 -33.64 0.58 3.52
N SER A 32 -32.99 0.31 2.38
CA SER A 32 -33.63 -0.39 1.26
C SER A 32 -33.60 -1.92 1.38
N GLU A 33 -33.13 -2.47 2.51
CA GLU A 33 -32.91 -3.92 2.70
C GLU A 33 -32.04 -4.53 1.58
N GLY A 34 -31.06 -3.77 1.11
CA GLY A 34 -30.12 -4.16 0.07
C GLY A 34 -30.67 -4.12 -1.37
N ARG A 35 -31.87 -3.59 -1.58
CA ARG A 35 -32.48 -3.45 -2.93
C ARG A 35 -31.80 -2.38 -3.77
N ILE A 36 -31.28 -1.33 -3.15
CA ILE A 36 -30.58 -0.23 -3.83
C ILE A 36 -29.08 -0.44 -3.64
N SER A 37 -28.38 -0.89 -4.68
CA SER A 37 -26.92 -1.03 -4.62
C SER A 37 -26.28 0.37 -4.55
N PRO A 38 -25.35 0.63 -3.61
CA PRO A 38 -24.64 1.90 -3.55
C PRO A 38 -23.82 2.08 -4.82
N ARG A 39 -23.77 3.31 -5.32
CA ARG A 39 -22.87 3.68 -6.41
C ARG A 39 -21.49 3.89 -5.81
N ILE A 40 -20.60 2.92 -6.01
CA ILE A 40 -19.22 2.98 -5.53
C ILE A 40 -18.40 3.77 -6.55
N THR A 41 -17.71 4.82 -6.09
CA THR A 41 -16.77 5.62 -6.89
C THR A 41 -15.39 5.59 -6.25
N THR A 42 -14.35 5.94 -7.02
CA THR A 42 -12.97 5.97 -6.53
C THR A 42 -12.78 6.89 -5.33
N SER A 43 -13.53 8.01 -5.26
CA SER A 43 -13.41 9.02 -4.20
C SER A 43 -13.93 8.57 -2.83
N ILE A 44 -14.83 7.58 -2.79
CA ILE A 44 -15.43 7.07 -1.53
C ILE A 44 -15.03 5.63 -1.25
N LEU A 45 -14.19 5.04 -2.09
CA LEU A 45 -13.96 3.60 -2.11
C LEU A 45 -13.32 3.09 -0.81
N GLU A 46 -12.35 3.85 -0.29
CA GLU A 46 -11.64 3.55 0.96
C GLU A 46 -12.62 3.49 2.13
N ASP A 47 -13.38 4.57 2.35
CA ASP A 47 -14.41 4.62 3.39
C ASP A 47 -15.47 3.53 3.21
N ILE A 48 -15.90 3.25 1.97
CA ILE A 48 -16.88 2.18 1.71
C ILE A 48 -16.30 0.81 2.08
N ILE A 49 -15.04 0.51 1.76
CA ILE A 49 -14.40 -0.77 2.11
C ILE A 49 -14.30 -0.89 3.62
N GLU A 50 -13.73 0.11 4.30
CA GLU A 50 -13.53 0.09 5.74
C GLU A 50 -14.87 -0.03 6.50
N LEU A 51 -15.84 0.83 6.16
CA LEU A 51 -17.17 0.78 6.78
C LEU A 51 -17.90 -0.52 6.47
N SER A 52 -17.80 -1.05 5.25
CA SER A 52 -18.42 -2.34 4.91
C SER A 52 -17.79 -3.49 5.70
N HIS A 53 -16.49 -3.41 6.00
CA HIS A 53 -15.83 -4.36 6.86
C HIS A 53 -16.32 -4.26 8.31
N ILE A 54 -16.28 -3.05 8.90
CA ILE A 54 -16.74 -2.77 10.27
C ILE A 54 -18.20 -3.18 10.50
N LEU A 55 -19.07 -2.85 9.53
CA LEU A 55 -20.51 -3.13 9.59
C LEU A 55 -20.88 -4.53 9.07
N GLN A 56 -19.89 -5.36 8.70
CA GLN A 56 -20.08 -6.71 8.18
C GLN A 56 -21.01 -6.78 6.94
N MET A 57 -20.96 -5.76 6.09
CA MET A 57 -21.75 -5.64 4.86
C MET A 57 -21.07 -6.39 3.71
N ASN A 58 -20.95 -7.72 3.85
CA ASN A 58 -20.16 -8.60 2.98
C ASN A 58 -20.46 -8.44 1.48
N THR A 59 -21.71 -8.21 1.09
CA THR A 59 -22.09 -8.03 -0.32
C THR A 59 -21.51 -6.74 -0.90
N ILE A 60 -21.49 -5.66 -0.12
CA ILE A 60 -20.90 -4.39 -0.55
C ILE A 60 -19.39 -4.49 -0.53
N LEU A 61 -18.81 -5.04 0.54
CA LEU A 61 -17.37 -5.26 0.65
C LEU A 61 -16.81 -5.98 -0.59
N ARG A 62 -17.38 -7.14 -0.96
CA ARG A 62 -16.94 -7.90 -2.14
C ARG A 62 -17.05 -7.11 -3.45
N LYS A 63 -18.11 -6.31 -3.62
CA LYS A 63 -18.28 -5.48 -4.83
C LYS A 63 -17.23 -4.36 -4.87
N SER A 64 -16.94 -3.74 -3.73
CA SER A 64 -15.94 -2.68 -3.59
C SER A 64 -14.53 -3.21 -3.84
N GLU A 65 -14.18 -4.36 -3.28
CA GLU A 65 -12.91 -5.03 -3.53
C GLU A 65 -12.73 -5.43 -5.01
N GLN A 66 -13.80 -5.93 -5.65
CA GLN A 66 -13.76 -6.21 -7.09
C GLN A 66 -13.58 -4.94 -7.93
N PHE A 67 -14.24 -3.85 -7.56
CA PHE A 67 -14.08 -2.56 -8.22
C PHE A 67 -12.66 -2.00 -8.05
N LEU A 68 -12.08 -2.12 -6.85
CA LEU A 68 -10.69 -1.77 -6.55
C LEU A 68 -9.73 -2.51 -7.49
N LEU A 69 -9.87 -3.83 -7.57
CA LEU A 69 -9.03 -4.68 -8.41
C LEU A 69 -9.15 -4.33 -9.90
N GLN A 70 -10.38 -4.20 -10.42
CA GLN A 70 -10.59 -3.87 -11.83
C GLN A 70 -10.04 -2.49 -12.18
N SER A 71 -10.21 -1.52 -11.28
CA SER A 71 -9.68 -0.16 -11.47
C SER A 71 -8.14 -0.14 -11.43
N ALA A 72 -7.52 -0.93 -10.55
CA ALA A 72 -6.07 -1.08 -10.46
C ALA A 72 -5.48 -1.74 -11.71
N GLU A 73 -6.18 -2.73 -12.29
CA GLU A 73 -5.74 -3.39 -13.51
C GLU A 73 -5.80 -2.48 -14.75
N GLN A 74 -6.72 -1.51 -14.77
CA GLN A 74 -6.97 -0.67 -15.94
C GLN A 74 -6.18 0.66 -15.93
N SER A 75 -5.68 1.10 -14.76
CA SER A 75 -5.13 2.44 -14.60
C SER A 75 -3.88 2.43 -13.70
N PRO A 76 -2.67 2.66 -14.25
CA PRO A 76 -1.45 2.74 -13.46
C PRO A 76 -1.47 3.82 -12.35
N PRO A 77 -2.03 5.03 -12.56
CA PRO A 77 -2.22 5.99 -11.46
C PRO A 77 -3.12 5.45 -10.35
N PHE A 78 -4.19 4.73 -10.71
CA PHE A 78 -5.08 4.12 -9.73
C PHE A 78 -4.42 2.94 -9.02
N LEU A 79 -3.58 2.16 -9.69
CA LEU A 79 -2.80 1.09 -9.08
C LEU A 79 -1.95 1.61 -7.93
N VAL A 80 -1.27 2.75 -8.10
CA VAL A 80 -0.52 3.38 -7.00
C VAL A 80 -1.44 3.77 -5.84
N HIS A 81 -2.64 4.28 -6.11
CA HIS A 81 -3.61 4.59 -5.05
C HIS A 81 -4.09 3.32 -4.33
N ALA A 82 -4.42 2.26 -5.07
CA ALA A 82 -4.80 0.97 -4.49
C ALA A 82 -3.68 0.40 -3.59
N LEU A 83 -2.42 0.52 -4.01
CA LEU A 83 -1.27 0.12 -3.20
C LEU A 83 -1.16 0.91 -1.88
N LYS A 84 -1.55 2.20 -1.86
CA LYS A 84 -1.63 2.97 -0.60
C LYS A 84 -2.75 2.43 0.29
N MET A 85 -3.94 2.20 -0.28
CA MET A 85 -5.07 1.64 0.46
C MET A 85 -4.71 0.29 1.11
N LEU A 86 -3.93 -0.56 0.42
CA LEU A 86 -3.42 -1.82 1.01
C LEU A 86 -2.49 -1.58 2.21
N SER A 87 -1.70 -0.51 2.21
CA SER A 87 -0.81 -0.21 3.34
C SER A 87 -1.59 0.19 4.59
N ASP A 88 -2.74 0.83 4.41
CA ASP A 88 -3.55 1.37 5.50
C ASP A 88 -4.51 0.30 6.08
N ASP A 89 -4.88 -0.71 5.26
CA ASP A 89 -5.74 -1.83 5.67
C ASP A 89 -5.01 -3.19 5.60
N ARG A 90 -4.67 -3.72 6.79
CA ARG A 90 -3.99 -5.02 6.93
C ARG A 90 -4.84 -6.20 6.47
N GLU A 91 -6.15 -6.17 6.68
CA GLU A 91 -7.02 -7.29 6.29
C GLU A 91 -7.15 -7.33 4.77
N LEU A 92 -7.30 -6.17 4.14
CA LEU A 92 -7.28 -6.03 2.69
C LEU A 92 -5.92 -6.45 2.10
N LEU A 93 -4.81 -6.06 2.71
CA LEU A 93 -3.45 -6.44 2.28
C LEU A 93 -3.24 -7.96 2.24
N GLU A 94 -3.73 -8.67 3.25
CA GLU A 94 -3.56 -10.12 3.38
C GLU A 94 -4.62 -10.92 2.61
N SER A 95 -5.64 -10.26 2.07
CA SER A 95 -6.70 -10.86 1.25
C SER A 95 -6.22 -11.33 -0.12
N ASP A 96 -7.01 -12.18 -0.78
CA ASP A 96 -6.74 -12.60 -2.17
C ASP A 96 -6.77 -11.41 -3.15
N ILE A 97 -7.56 -10.38 -2.86
CA ILE A 97 -7.63 -9.15 -3.67
C ILE A 97 -6.35 -8.34 -3.51
N GLY A 98 -5.88 -8.16 -2.27
CA GLY A 98 -4.61 -7.49 -1.97
C GLY A 98 -3.44 -8.16 -2.67
N ARG A 99 -3.35 -9.50 -2.59
CA ARG A 99 -2.32 -10.28 -3.31
C ARG A 99 -2.36 -10.05 -4.81
N ARG A 100 -3.55 -10.07 -5.43
CA ARG A 100 -3.70 -9.82 -6.86
C ARG A 100 -3.30 -8.40 -7.27
N ILE A 101 -3.57 -7.40 -6.43
CA ILE A 101 -3.11 -6.02 -6.67
C ILE A 101 -1.57 -5.93 -6.62
N ILE A 102 -0.94 -6.63 -5.67
CA ILE A 102 0.53 -6.75 -5.64
C ILE A 102 1.05 -7.46 -6.89
N ASP A 103 0.43 -8.56 -7.32
CA ASP A 103 0.83 -9.26 -8.55
C ASP A 103 0.71 -8.36 -9.80
N ILE A 104 -0.32 -7.51 -9.87
CA ILE A 104 -0.45 -6.48 -10.92
C ILE A 104 0.70 -5.47 -10.82
N ALA A 105 1.04 -4.98 -9.63
CA ALA A 105 2.14 -4.04 -9.42
C ALA A 105 3.51 -4.62 -9.80
N VAL A 106 3.73 -5.91 -9.54
CA VAL A 106 4.95 -6.64 -9.94
C VAL A 106 4.99 -6.79 -11.46
N ARG A 107 3.90 -7.23 -12.09
CA ARG A 107 3.78 -7.36 -13.55
C ARG A 107 4.04 -6.03 -14.25
N ASP A 108 3.44 -4.97 -13.75
CA ASP A 108 3.47 -3.63 -14.35
C ASP A 108 4.59 -2.75 -13.76
N TYR A 109 5.53 -3.35 -13.03
CA TYR A 109 6.61 -2.65 -12.29
C TYR A 109 7.33 -1.61 -13.15
N ARG A 110 7.76 -2.00 -14.36
CA ARG A 110 8.49 -1.10 -15.29
C ARG A 110 7.67 0.11 -15.72
N LEU A 111 6.33 0.02 -15.70
CA LEU A 111 5.43 1.11 -16.03
C LEU A 111 5.26 2.05 -14.84
N ILE A 112 5.00 1.52 -13.65
CA ILE A 112 4.73 2.34 -12.47
C ILE A 112 6.00 2.96 -11.88
N PHE A 113 7.14 2.25 -11.89
CA PHE A 113 8.38 2.72 -11.27
C PHE A 113 8.89 4.04 -11.85
N LYS A 114 8.67 4.27 -13.15
CA LYS A 114 9.10 5.49 -13.85
C LYS A 114 8.24 6.72 -13.52
N THR A 115 7.12 6.53 -12.83
CA THR A 115 6.20 7.62 -12.49
C THR A 115 6.59 8.26 -11.16
N GLN A 116 6.38 9.59 -11.04
CA GLN A 116 6.58 10.26 -9.75
C GLN A 116 5.68 9.69 -8.65
N SER A 117 4.49 9.18 -9.00
CA SER A 117 3.55 8.59 -8.05
C SER A 117 4.07 7.31 -7.39
N PHE A 118 5.05 6.61 -7.98
CA PHE A 118 5.72 5.49 -7.31
C PHE A 118 6.37 5.93 -5.99
N ASN A 119 6.85 7.18 -5.92
CA ASN A 119 7.38 7.76 -4.69
C ASN A 119 6.31 8.07 -3.65
N ASP A 120 5.06 7.69 -3.86
CA ASP A 120 4.04 7.77 -2.83
C ASP A 120 3.66 6.40 -2.26
N ILE A 121 4.20 5.30 -2.80
CA ILE A 121 3.93 3.96 -2.29
C ILE A 121 4.61 3.80 -0.92
N PRO A 122 3.91 3.28 0.11
CA PRO A 122 4.46 3.02 1.43
C PRO A 122 5.54 1.93 1.46
N ALA A 123 6.36 1.94 2.52
CA ALA A 123 7.57 1.13 2.62
C ALA A 123 7.28 -0.38 2.66
N ASP A 124 6.28 -0.79 3.43
CA ASP A 124 5.83 -2.17 3.56
C ASP A 124 5.37 -2.76 2.22
N ILE A 125 4.72 -1.97 1.38
CA ILE A 125 4.30 -2.37 0.04
C ILE A 125 5.49 -2.46 -0.91
N VAL A 126 6.40 -1.48 -0.88
CA VAL A 126 7.62 -1.51 -1.71
C VAL A 126 8.49 -2.71 -1.37
N ILE A 127 8.64 -3.04 -0.09
CA ILE A 127 9.35 -4.24 0.35
C ILE A 127 8.69 -5.49 -0.22
N ARG A 128 7.35 -5.60 -0.16
CA ARG A 128 6.62 -6.74 -0.75
C ARG A 128 6.83 -6.86 -2.25
N ILE A 129 6.94 -5.74 -2.98
CA ILE A 129 7.20 -5.75 -4.42
C ILE A 129 8.66 -6.16 -4.70
N PHE A 130 9.63 -5.59 -3.99
CA PHE A 130 11.05 -5.86 -4.22
C PHE A 130 11.50 -7.25 -3.79
N ASP A 131 10.84 -7.84 -2.79
CA ASP A 131 11.14 -9.19 -2.31
C ASP A 131 10.72 -10.28 -3.31
N ARG A 132 9.90 -9.93 -4.32
CA ARG A 132 9.45 -10.87 -5.35
C ARG A 132 10.59 -11.33 -6.25
N CYS A 133 10.68 -12.64 -6.47
CA CYS A 133 11.67 -13.25 -7.35
C CYS A 133 11.31 -13.14 -8.84
N ASP A 134 10.03 -12.90 -9.16
CA ASP A 134 9.50 -12.72 -10.51
C ASP A 134 9.35 -11.24 -10.91
N LEU A 135 9.98 -10.33 -10.18
CA LEU A 135 10.01 -8.92 -10.53
C LEU A 135 10.73 -8.73 -11.89
N PRO A 136 10.13 -8.04 -12.87
CA PRO A 136 10.65 -7.97 -14.24
C PRO A 136 11.80 -6.96 -14.36
N VAL A 137 12.93 -7.20 -13.69
CA VAL A 137 14.18 -6.43 -13.80
C VAL A 137 15.21 -7.17 -14.65
N GLU A 138 16.09 -6.45 -15.35
CA GLU A 138 17.16 -7.02 -16.19
C GLU A 138 18.33 -7.51 -15.34
N SER A 139 18.54 -6.90 -14.17
CA SER A 139 19.57 -7.29 -13.23
C SER A 139 19.21 -6.90 -11.80
N GLU A 140 19.85 -7.56 -10.84
CA GLU A 140 19.72 -7.19 -9.43
C GLU A 140 20.22 -5.75 -9.17
N PHE A 141 21.17 -5.28 -9.98
CA PHE A 141 21.65 -3.91 -9.89
C PHE A 141 20.59 -2.87 -10.29
N GLU A 142 19.73 -3.17 -11.26
CA GLU A 142 18.58 -2.32 -11.62
C GLU A 142 17.61 -2.18 -10.43
N LEU A 143 17.36 -3.28 -9.72
CA LEU A 143 16.56 -3.27 -8.49
C LEU A 143 17.24 -2.43 -7.40
N ALA A 144 18.56 -2.56 -7.22
CA ALA A 144 19.32 -1.77 -6.27
C ALA A 144 19.22 -0.26 -6.55
N GLN A 145 19.36 0.15 -7.82
CA GLN A 145 19.17 1.54 -8.23
C GLN A 145 17.75 2.02 -7.93
N SER A 146 16.76 1.17 -8.16
CA SER A 146 15.36 1.47 -7.91
C SER A 146 15.07 1.68 -6.42
N ALA A 147 15.64 0.82 -5.58
CA ALA A 147 15.59 0.94 -4.13
C ALA A 147 16.24 2.23 -3.63
N ILE A 148 17.44 2.55 -4.11
CA ILE A 148 18.16 3.77 -3.74
C ILE A 148 17.35 5.00 -4.13
N ALA A 149 16.81 5.04 -5.36
CA ALA A 149 15.98 6.14 -5.83
C ALA A 149 14.73 6.35 -4.96
N TRP A 150 14.05 5.26 -4.59
CA TRP A 150 12.87 5.35 -3.73
C TRP A 150 13.20 5.84 -2.31
N VAL A 151 14.29 5.35 -1.70
CA VAL A 151 14.71 5.82 -0.37
C VAL A 151 15.17 7.28 -0.44
N ALA A 152 15.91 7.68 -1.49
CA ALA A 152 16.40 9.04 -1.67
C ALA A 152 15.28 10.06 -1.92
N ALA A 153 14.13 9.62 -2.42
CA ALA A 153 13.01 10.49 -2.76
C ALA A 153 12.43 11.25 -1.55
N ARG A 154 12.54 10.71 -0.32
CA ARG A 154 12.04 11.39 0.88
C ARG A 154 12.91 11.13 2.14
N PRO A 155 13.24 12.15 2.95
CA PRO A 155 14.14 12.00 4.10
C PRO A 155 13.69 10.94 5.12
N GLU A 156 12.39 10.87 5.41
CA GLU A 156 11.82 9.97 6.42
C GLU A 156 11.95 8.49 6.06
N ARG A 157 12.32 8.16 4.81
CA ARG A 157 12.49 6.79 4.34
C ARG A 157 13.80 6.15 4.75
N VAL A 158 14.78 6.96 5.19
CA VAL A 158 16.06 6.45 5.70
C VAL A 158 15.85 5.41 6.80
N ARG A 159 14.80 5.57 7.65
CA ARG A 159 14.44 4.59 8.69
C ARG A 159 14.05 3.21 8.15
N ASN A 160 13.62 3.12 6.89
CA ASN A 160 13.24 1.88 6.22
C ASN A 160 14.32 1.37 5.26
N ALA A 161 15.43 2.12 5.08
CA ALA A 161 16.46 1.79 4.10
C ALA A 161 17.00 0.38 4.28
N TYR A 162 17.27 -0.06 5.52
CA TYR A 162 17.77 -1.41 5.79
C TYR A 162 16.81 -2.51 5.31
N ARG A 163 15.49 -2.31 5.44
CA ARG A 163 14.47 -3.28 4.99
C ARG A 163 14.37 -3.31 3.48
N VAL A 164 14.39 -2.14 2.85
CA VAL A 164 14.34 -2.03 1.39
C VAL A 164 15.60 -2.63 0.75
N PHE A 165 16.79 -2.32 1.29
CA PHE A 165 18.04 -2.86 0.79
C PHE A 165 18.22 -4.35 1.09
N SER A 166 17.58 -4.89 2.14
CA SER A 166 17.59 -6.34 2.38
C SER A 166 16.90 -7.17 1.30
N CYS A 167 16.06 -6.55 0.46
CA CYS A 167 15.46 -7.21 -0.69
C CYS A 167 16.45 -7.45 -1.84
N ILE A 168 17.62 -6.79 -1.83
CA ILE A 168 18.64 -6.90 -2.88
C ILE A 168 19.46 -8.17 -2.64
N ARG A 169 19.46 -9.05 -3.63
CA ARG A 169 20.19 -10.33 -3.60
C ARG A 169 21.65 -10.09 -3.95
N ILE A 170 22.45 -9.70 -2.96
CA ILE A 170 23.87 -9.33 -3.12
C ILE A 170 24.69 -10.37 -3.91
N THR A 171 24.33 -11.66 -3.82
CA THR A 171 24.96 -12.76 -4.57
C THR A 171 24.85 -12.64 -6.08
N ASN A 172 23.89 -11.85 -6.58
CA ASN A 172 23.64 -11.62 -8.01
C ASN A 172 24.31 -10.34 -8.53
N LEU A 173 25.09 -9.65 -7.69
CA LEU A 173 25.85 -8.47 -8.06
C LEU A 173 27.30 -8.83 -8.40
N THR A 174 27.88 -8.17 -9.39
CA THR A 174 29.33 -8.19 -9.58
C THR A 174 30.01 -7.33 -8.50
N ALA A 175 31.32 -7.52 -8.30
CA ALA A 175 32.08 -6.69 -7.37
C ALA A 175 32.04 -5.19 -7.74
N GLU A 176 32.04 -4.88 -9.03
CA GLU A 176 31.91 -3.51 -9.54
C GLU A 176 30.52 -2.94 -9.21
N GLN A 177 29.44 -3.66 -9.52
CA GLN A 177 28.08 -3.24 -9.19
C GLN A 177 27.85 -3.08 -7.69
N HIS A 178 28.45 -3.94 -6.88
CA HIS A 178 28.40 -3.82 -5.42
C HIS A 178 29.08 -2.53 -4.93
N ASN A 179 30.24 -2.19 -5.49
CA ASN A 179 30.93 -0.94 -5.17
C ASN A 179 30.13 0.28 -5.65
N ASP A 180 29.57 0.23 -6.85
CA ASP A 180 28.73 1.29 -7.40
C ASP A 180 27.47 1.51 -6.55
N MET A 181 26.84 0.44 -6.08
CA MET A 181 25.70 0.49 -5.16
C MET A 181 26.09 1.22 -3.86
N ILE A 182 27.23 0.88 -3.26
CA ILE A 182 27.74 1.57 -2.05
C ILE A 182 28.00 3.06 -2.33
N ASN A 183 28.62 3.38 -3.47
CA ASN A 183 28.87 4.77 -3.86
C ASN A 183 27.56 5.55 -4.00
N LEU A 184 26.55 4.99 -4.65
CA LEU A 184 25.23 5.59 -4.79
C LEU A 184 24.55 5.82 -3.43
N ILE A 185 24.64 4.85 -2.50
CA ILE A 185 24.10 5.01 -1.14
C ILE A 185 24.80 6.15 -0.39
N ASN A 186 26.12 6.27 -0.50
CA ASN A 186 26.88 7.32 0.16
C ASN A 186 26.57 8.73 -0.37
N LEU A 187 26.14 8.84 -1.63
CA LEU A 187 25.71 10.09 -2.26
C LEU A 187 24.30 10.53 -1.83
N MET A 188 23.54 9.69 -1.12
CA MET A 188 22.19 10.05 -0.66
C MET A 188 22.26 11.09 0.47
N PRO A 189 21.76 12.32 0.27
CA PRO A 189 22.00 13.43 1.20
C PRO A 189 21.50 13.18 2.62
N TYR A 190 20.41 12.41 2.77
CA TYR A 190 19.82 12.10 4.07
C TYR A 190 20.43 10.88 4.74
N PHE A 191 21.02 9.96 3.96
CA PHE A 191 21.60 8.73 4.50
C PHE A 191 22.93 9.04 5.18
N THR A 192 23.80 9.84 4.55
CA THR A 192 25.08 10.25 5.13
C THR A 192 24.89 11.07 6.41
N ALA A 193 23.88 11.94 6.46
CA ALA A 193 23.54 12.70 7.66
C ALA A 193 23.05 11.81 8.81
N ALA A 194 22.19 10.83 8.53
CA ALA A 194 21.68 9.89 9.53
C ALA A 194 22.75 8.94 10.06
N VAL A 195 23.64 8.43 9.20
CA VAL A 195 24.75 7.55 9.61
C VAL A 195 25.76 8.31 10.46
N SER A 196 26.06 9.58 10.13
CA SER A 196 26.97 10.42 10.92
C SER A 196 26.45 10.69 12.34
N GLN A 197 25.12 10.71 12.53
CA GLN A 197 24.50 10.88 13.86
C GLN A 197 24.56 9.61 14.72
N LEU A 198 24.75 8.43 14.12
CA LEU A 198 24.88 7.15 14.82
C LEU A 198 26.33 6.81 15.23
N GLN A 199 27.31 7.59 14.76
CA GLN A 199 28.74 7.42 15.04
C GLN A 199 29.26 8.36 16.15
N CYS A 200 28.37 9.05 16.87
CA CYS A 200 28.66 9.85 18.06
C CYS A 200 28.10 9.16 19.32
#